data_AF-A0A2E6SGF5-F1
#
_entry.id   AF-A0A2E6SGF5-F1
#
_cell.length_a   1.000
_cell.length_b   1.000
_cell.length_c   1.000
_cell.angle_alpha   90.00
_cell.angle_beta   90.00
_cell.angle_gamma   90.00
#
_symmetry.space_group_name_H-M   'P 1'
#
loop_
_entity.id
_entity.type
_entity.pdbx_description
1 polymer ?
#
loop_
_entity_poly.entity_id
_entity_poly.type
_entity_poly.pdbx_seq_one_letter_code
_entity_poly.pdbx_strand_id
1 'polypeptide(L)'
;MIWKRQIPILIVAVIGSLTLFGWFIDEPRIKTFVDDDATQWYDILASFAIFLGGFNLLKLQLQKVLRKQKGWQYSIFAIGGFLFAVIAGFFYKGNPEVAWGIHVTAKGTLFKWIFTYMFAPMQATMFALLAFFVASASYRAFRIRNFEATLLLVSGIIIMIGRVPLGSNISSWFIMYLLVLILGIAVNTIYKNKQLTFAFILGGLAIVTFSGMSMGWPVDQPGLFYLPYLQEWIYKYPNVAGARSIMIGIGLGIFATSIRYILGIEKSYIGE
;
A
#
# COMPACT_ATOMS: atom_id res chain seq x y z
N MET A 1 -27.67 -0.98 34.03
CA MET A 1 -26.91 -0.60 32.81
C MET A 1 -25.48 -1.15 32.79
N ILE A 2 -24.75 -1.16 33.92
CA ILE A 2 -23.40 -1.73 34.04
C ILE A 2 -23.28 -3.15 33.48
N TRP A 3 -24.13 -4.07 33.93
CA TRP A 3 -24.09 -5.49 33.54
C TRP A 3 -24.31 -5.77 32.05
N LYS A 4 -25.08 -4.94 31.35
CA LYS A 4 -25.39 -5.14 29.92
C LYS A 4 -24.33 -4.58 28.99
N ARG A 5 -23.51 -3.63 29.47
CA ARG A 5 -22.53 -2.91 28.64
C ARG A 5 -21.09 -3.20 29.05
N GLN A 6 -20.77 -3.15 30.33
CA GLN A 6 -19.39 -3.29 30.81
C GLN A 6 -18.89 -4.74 30.72
N ILE A 7 -19.75 -5.74 30.90
CA ILE A 7 -19.35 -7.16 30.82
C ILE A 7 -18.94 -7.57 29.39
N PRO A 8 -19.77 -7.34 28.35
CA PRO A 8 -19.36 -7.67 26.98
C PRO A 8 -18.08 -6.95 26.56
N ILE A 9 -17.97 -5.68 26.94
CA ILE A 9 -16.81 -4.85 26.71
C ILE A 9 -15.55 -5.42 27.40
N LEU A 10 -15.66 -5.83 28.66
CA LEU A 10 -14.54 -6.41 29.42
C LEU A 10 -14.10 -7.73 28.80
N ILE A 11 -15.06 -8.56 28.37
CA ILE A 11 -14.77 -9.81 27.64
C ILE A 11 -14.00 -9.52 26.36
N VAL A 12 -14.47 -8.58 25.53
CA VAL A 12 -13.79 -8.20 24.28
C VAL A 12 -12.40 -7.63 24.55
N ALA A 13 -12.25 -6.79 25.58
CA ALA A 13 -10.97 -6.20 25.95
C ALA A 13 -9.95 -7.26 26.40
N VAL A 14 -10.39 -8.22 27.23
CA VAL A 14 -9.53 -9.31 27.72
C VAL A 14 -9.15 -10.25 26.58
N ILE A 15 -10.11 -10.71 25.78
CA ILE A 15 -9.84 -11.63 24.66
C ILE A 15 -8.98 -10.93 23.59
N GLY A 16 -9.29 -9.69 23.23
CA GLY A 16 -8.51 -8.91 22.27
C GLY A 16 -7.09 -8.61 22.75
N SER A 17 -6.91 -8.38 24.06
CA SER A 17 -5.57 -8.24 24.63
C SER A 17 -4.82 -9.57 24.60
N LEU A 18 -5.49 -10.69 24.92
CA LEU A 18 -4.90 -12.02 24.92
C LEU A 18 -4.45 -12.43 23.51
N THR A 19 -5.23 -12.13 22.46
CA THR A 19 -4.82 -12.41 21.08
C THR A 19 -3.67 -11.53 20.61
N LEU A 20 -3.65 -10.25 20.97
CA LEU A 20 -2.55 -9.34 20.64
C LEU A 20 -1.24 -9.71 21.36
N PHE A 21 -1.30 -10.02 22.64
CA PHE A 21 -0.12 -10.37 23.44
C PHE A 21 0.28 -11.84 23.30
N GLY A 22 -0.64 -12.73 22.93
CA GLY A 22 -0.35 -14.16 22.77
C GLY A 22 0.67 -14.45 21.67
N TRP A 23 0.80 -13.56 20.67
CA TRP A 23 1.88 -13.62 19.67
C TRP A 23 3.29 -13.42 20.25
N PHE A 24 3.41 -12.90 21.48
CA PHE A 24 4.68 -12.68 22.18
C PHE A 24 4.91 -13.66 23.34
N ILE A 25 3.97 -14.59 23.58
CA ILE A 25 4.03 -15.54 24.69
C ILE A 25 4.32 -16.95 24.15
N ASP A 26 5.50 -17.48 24.46
CA ASP A 26 5.91 -18.84 24.05
C ASP A 26 5.31 -19.96 24.94
N GLU A 27 4.07 -19.78 25.41
CA GLU A 27 3.34 -20.82 26.16
C GLU A 27 2.45 -21.62 25.20
N PRO A 28 2.62 -22.95 25.09
CA PRO A 28 1.91 -23.77 24.10
C PRO A 28 0.39 -23.58 24.08
N ARG A 29 -0.24 -23.45 25.25
CA ARG A 29 -1.70 -23.31 25.36
C ARG A 29 -2.22 -21.98 24.81
N ILE A 30 -1.50 -20.89 25.07
CA ILE A 30 -1.88 -19.56 24.62
C ILE A 30 -1.66 -19.44 23.12
N LYS A 31 -0.53 -19.98 22.63
CA LYS A 31 -0.21 -19.98 21.21
C LYS A 31 -1.24 -20.74 20.37
N THR A 32 -1.62 -21.96 20.77
CA THR A 32 -2.66 -22.73 20.06
C THR A 32 -4.01 -22.01 20.06
N PHE A 33 -4.40 -21.37 21.18
CA PHE A 33 -5.63 -20.58 21.21
C PHE A 33 -5.59 -19.40 20.23
N VAL A 34 -4.46 -18.70 20.13
CA VAL A 34 -4.34 -17.51 19.27
C VAL A 34 -4.20 -17.87 17.79
N ASP A 35 -3.42 -18.90 17.47
CA ASP A 35 -3.15 -19.29 16.08
C ASP A 35 -4.34 -20.06 15.48
N ASP A 36 -4.97 -20.95 16.24
CA ASP A 36 -6.01 -21.85 15.73
C ASP A 36 -7.42 -21.42 16.16
N ASP A 37 -7.73 -21.48 17.46
CA ASP A 37 -9.10 -21.28 17.96
C ASP A 37 -9.63 -19.88 17.62
N ALA A 38 -8.88 -18.84 17.97
CA ALA A 38 -9.28 -17.44 17.74
C ALA A 38 -9.45 -17.14 16.25
N THR A 39 -8.58 -17.69 15.40
CA THR A 39 -8.68 -17.57 13.94
C THR A 39 -9.94 -18.25 13.42
N GLN A 40 -10.26 -19.46 13.91
CA GLN A 40 -11.47 -20.17 13.51
C GLN A 40 -12.75 -19.42 13.93
N TRP A 41 -12.80 -18.90 15.16
CA TRP A 41 -13.90 -18.05 15.61
C TRP A 41 -14.03 -16.79 14.75
N TYR A 42 -12.90 -16.15 14.41
CA TYR A 42 -12.87 -15.02 13.50
C TYR A 42 -13.43 -15.39 12.13
N ASP A 43 -13.02 -16.51 11.55
CA ASP A 43 -13.48 -16.95 10.21
C ASP A 43 -14.99 -17.20 10.18
N ILE A 44 -15.54 -17.79 11.25
CA ILE A 44 -17.00 -17.97 11.40
C ILE A 44 -17.69 -16.60 11.43
N LEU A 45 -17.22 -15.69 12.29
CA LEU A 45 -17.80 -14.34 12.39
C LEU A 45 -17.66 -13.55 11.09
N ALA A 46 -16.50 -13.61 10.45
CA ALA A 46 -16.21 -12.95 9.18
C ALA A 46 -17.11 -13.48 8.06
N SER A 47 -17.38 -14.79 8.03
CA SER A 47 -18.30 -15.39 7.08
C SER A 47 -19.70 -14.77 7.19
N PHE A 48 -20.26 -14.66 8.41
CA PHE A 48 -21.54 -13.98 8.61
C PHE A 48 -21.48 -12.49 8.28
N ALA A 49 -20.39 -11.82 8.64
CA ALA A 49 -20.20 -10.39 8.38
C ALA A 49 -20.15 -10.08 6.88
N ILE A 50 -19.57 -10.95 6.05
CA ILE A 50 -19.53 -10.80 4.59
C ILE A 50 -20.96 -10.79 4.03
N PHE A 51 -21.82 -11.73 4.47
CA PHE A 51 -23.23 -11.73 4.07
C PHE A 51 -23.96 -10.47 4.54
N LEU A 52 -23.79 -10.09 5.80
CA LEU A 52 -24.40 -8.89 6.36
C LEU A 52 -23.97 -7.62 5.60
N GLY A 53 -22.68 -7.52 5.25
CA GLY A 53 -22.12 -6.44 4.46
C GLY A 53 -22.71 -6.39 3.04
N GLY A 54 -22.82 -7.55 2.38
CA GLY A 54 -23.46 -7.67 1.07
C GLY A 54 -24.94 -7.26 1.09
N PHE A 55 -25.71 -7.76 2.07
CA PHE A 55 -27.11 -7.38 2.26
C PHE A 55 -27.28 -5.90 2.59
N ASN A 56 -26.39 -5.33 3.42
CA ASN A 56 -26.44 -3.92 3.76
C ASN A 56 -26.15 -3.05 2.53
N LEU A 57 -25.17 -3.41 1.71
CA LEU A 57 -24.89 -2.74 0.44
C LEU A 57 -26.11 -2.78 -0.47
N LEU A 58 -26.70 -3.95 -0.69
CA LEU A 58 -27.90 -4.10 -1.52
C LEU A 58 -29.06 -3.26 -0.98
N LYS A 59 -29.33 -3.33 0.33
CA LYS A 59 -30.38 -2.54 0.99
C LYS A 59 -30.17 -1.04 0.77
N LEU A 60 -28.98 -0.53 1.02
CA LEU A 60 -28.66 0.90 0.88
C LEU A 60 -28.77 1.37 -0.57
N GLN A 61 -28.20 0.61 -1.51
CA GLN A 61 -28.27 0.99 -2.93
C GLN A 61 -29.70 0.86 -3.48
N LEU A 62 -30.44 -0.18 -3.09
CA LEU A 62 -31.83 -0.38 -3.52
C LEU A 62 -32.75 0.71 -2.97
N GLN A 63 -32.60 1.08 -1.69
CA GLN A 63 -33.32 2.21 -1.11
C GLN A 63 -33.01 3.52 -1.85
N LYS A 64 -31.74 3.73 -2.24
CA LYS A 64 -31.32 4.90 -3.00
C LYS A 64 -31.98 4.97 -4.38
N VAL A 65 -32.13 3.83 -5.05
CA VAL A 65 -32.83 3.70 -6.34
C VAL A 65 -34.33 3.91 -6.18
N LEU A 66 -34.97 3.21 -5.25
CA LEU A 66 -36.42 3.30 -5.01
C LEU A 66 -36.86 4.72 -4.61
N ARG A 67 -36.05 5.40 -3.78
CA ARG A 67 -36.31 6.78 -3.33
C ARG A 67 -35.77 7.85 -4.29
N LYS A 68 -35.21 7.47 -5.45
CA LYS A 68 -34.62 8.38 -6.46
C LYS A 68 -33.72 9.46 -5.87
N GLN A 69 -32.87 9.11 -4.92
CA GLN A 69 -31.95 10.08 -4.30
C GLN A 69 -30.87 10.55 -5.29
N LYS A 70 -30.13 11.61 -4.94
CA LYS A 70 -29.07 12.15 -5.79
C LYS A 70 -28.04 11.08 -6.17
N GLY A 71 -27.83 10.90 -7.48
CA GLY A 71 -26.92 9.88 -8.03
C GLY A 71 -27.46 8.44 -7.96
N TRP A 72 -28.78 8.24 -8.00
CA TRP A 72 -29.40 6.91 -8.05
C TRP A 72 -29.01 6.10 -9.30
N GLN A 73 -28.66 6.76 -10.41
CA GLN A 73 -28.23 6.04 -11.62
C GLN A 73 -26.96 5.20 -11.35
N TYR A 74 -26.01 5.74 -10.58
CA TYR A 74 -24.79 5.02 -10.19
C TYR A 74 -25.08 3.83 -9.27
N SER A 75 -26.14 3.92 -8.47
CA SER A 75 -26.57 2.81 -7.61
C SER A 75 -27.08 1.61 -8.40
N ILE A 76 -27.64 1.82 -9.60
CA ILE A 76 -28.03 0.71 -10.49
C ILE A 76 -26.79 -0.04 -10.96
N PHE A 77 -25.73 0.66 -11.35
CA PHE A 77 -24.47 0.02 -11.72
C PHE A 77 -23.84 -0.74 -10.54
N ALA A 78 -23.92 -0.21 -9.32
CA ALA A 78 -23.44 -0.89 -8.13
C ALA A 78 -24.21 -2.20 -7.85
N ILE A 79 -25.55 -2.18 -7.94
CA ILE A 79 -26.39 -3.38 -7.75
C ILE A 79 -26.10 -4.40 -8.87
N GLY A 80 -26.07 -3.95 -10.13
CA GLY A 80 -25.78 -4.80 -11.27
C GLY A 80 -24.38 -5.44 -11.19
N GLY A 81 -23.36 -4.66 -10.82
CA GLY A 81 -22.00 -5.15 -10.62
C GLY A 81 -21.90 -6.14 -9.47
N PHE A 82 -22.61 -5.91 -8.36
CA PHE A 82 -22.69 -6.84 -7.24
C PHE A 82 -23.31 -8.18 -7.67
N LEU A 83 -24.48 -8.16 -8.33
CA LEU A 83 -25.13 -9.37 -8.81
C LEU A 83 -24.26 -10.11 -9.83
N PHE A 84 -23.60 -9.38 -10.73
CA PHE A 84 -22.70 -9.95 -11.72
C PHE A 84 -21.50 -10.65 -11.07
N ALA A 85 -20.90 -10.05 -10.03
CA ALA A 85 -19.81 -10.68 -9.27
C ALA A 85 -20.27 -11.94 -8.51
N VAL A 86 -21.47 -11.92 -7.92
CA VAL A 86 -22.06 -13.10 -7.25
C VAL A 86 -22.31 -14.22 -8.24
N ILE A 87 -22.86 -13.92 -9.42
CA ILE A 87 -23.08 -14.91 -10.48
C ILE A 87 -21.75 -15.53 -10.91
N ALA A 88 -20.72 -14.71 -11.14
CA ALA A 88 -19.40 -15.19 -11.55
C ALA A 88 -18.67 -16.00 -10.45
N GLY A 89 -18.93 -15.72 -9.17
CA GLY A 89 -18.27 -16.41 -8.05
C GLY A 89 -18.95 -17.69 -7.60
N PHE A 90 -20.28 -17.80 -7.75
CA PHE A 90 -21.05 -18.93 -7.18
C PHE A 90 -21.82 -19.75 -8.21
N PHE A 91 -22.17 -19.18 -9.37
CA PHE A 91 -23.12 -19.80 -10.30
C PHE A 91 -22.53 -20.08 -11.68
N TYR A 92 -21.52 -19.31 -12.13
CA TYR A 92 -20.96 -19.43 -13.47
C TYR A 92 -19.43 -19.30 -13.48
N LYS A 93 -18.75 -20.41 -13.77
CA LYS A 93 -17.28 -20.46 -13.85
C LYS A 93 -16.72 -19.85 -15.13
N GLY A 94 -17.43 -19.97 -16.26
CA GLY A 94 -16.94 -19.57 -17.59
C GLY A 94 -15.93 -20.54 -18.24
N ASN A 95 -15.25 -21.38 -17.46
CA ASN A 95 -14.45 -22.49 -17.95
C ASN A 95 -14.87 -23.80 -17.25
N PRO A 96 -15.37 -24.82 -18.00
CA PRO A 96 -15.83 -26.08 -17.42
C PRO A 96 -14.69 -26.94 -16.86
N GLU A 97 -13.46 -26.81 -17.36
CA GLU A 97 -12.30 -27.63 -16.99
C GLU A 97 -11.75 -27.30 -15.58
N VAL A 98 -12.13 -26.16 -15.01
CA VAL A 98 -11.63 -25.69 -13.72
C VAL A 98 -12.56 -26.11 -12.58
N ALA A 99 -11.96 -26.64 -11.50
CA ALA A 99 -12.68 -27.00 -10.29
C ALA A 99 -13.31 -25.78 -9.58
N TRP A 100 -14.43 -26.02 -8.88
CA TRP A 100 -15.01 -25.03 -7.98
C TRP A 100 -14.02 -24.66 -6.87
N GLY A 101 -14.09 -23.42 -6.37
CA GLY A 101 -13.04 -22.82 -5.55
C GLY A 101 -11.91 -22.20 -6.40
N ILE A 102 -11.14 -22.99 -7.15
CA ILE A 102 -9.98 -22.50 -7.93
C ILE A 102 -10.41 -21.56 -9.07
N HIS A 103 -11.63 -21.74 -9.58
CA HIS A 103 -12.17 -20.91 -10.66
C HIS A 103 -12.16 -19.39 -10.39
N VAL A 104 -12.12 -18.93 -9.13
CA VAL A 104 -12.05 -17.48 -8.83
C VAL A 104 -10.69 -16.85 -9.16
N THR A 105 -9.64 -17.65 -9.31
CA THR A 105 -8.28 -17.17 -9.62
C THR A 105 -7.74 -17.69 -10.96
N ALA A 106 -8.28 -18.79 -11.47
CA ALA A 106 -7.82 -19.46 -12.68
C ALA A 106 -7.98 -18.62 -13.96
N LYS A 107 -7.09 -18.83 -14.93
CA LYS A 107 -7.18 -18.18 -16.24
C LYS A 107 -8.39 -18.69 -17.03
N GLY A 108 -9.03 -17.80 -17.78
CA GLY A 108 -10.18 -18.14 -18.64
C GLY A 108 -11.52 -18.24 -17.91
N THR A 109 -11.57 -17.96 -16.61
CA THR A 109 -12.85 -17.94 -15.86
C THR A 109 -13.49 -16.56 -15.87
N LEU A 110 -14.81 -16.52 -15.67
CA LEU A 110 -15.56 -15.26 -15.66
C LEU A 110 -15.09 -14.35 -14.53
N PHE A 111 -14.90 -14.89 -13.32
CA PHE A 111 -14.45 -14.11 -12.17
C PHE A 111 -13.05 -13.50 -12.39
N LYS A 112 -12.12 -14.26 -12.99
CA LYS A 112 -10.79 -13.73 -13.33
C LYS A 112 -10.87 -12.64 -14.39
N TRP A 113 -11.77 -12.78 -15.37
CA TRP A 113 -12.02 -11.74 -16.37
C TRP A 113 -12.53 -10.45 -15.72
N ILE A 114 -13.52 -10.54 -14.82
CA ILE A 114 -14.03 -9.39 -14.04
C ILE A 114 -12.88 -8.73 -13.27
N PHE A 115 -12.07 -9.54 -12.59
CA PHE A 115 -10.93 -9.03 -11.85
C PHE A 115 -9.94 -8.27 -12.74
N THR A 116 -9.53 -8.88 -13.85
CA THR A 116 -8.48 -8.33 -14.72
C THR A 116 -8.95 -7.11 -15.52
N TYR A 117 -10.20 -7.08 -15.99
CA TYR A 117 -10.67 -6.03 -16.89
C TYR A 117 -11.56 -4.98 -16.22
N MET A 118 -12.16 -5.29 -15.07
CA MET A 118 -12.97 -4.31 -14.33
C MET A 118 -12.26 -3.89 -13.04
N PHE A 119 -11.98 -4.83 -12.14
CA PHE A 119 -11.46 -4.50 -10.81
C PHE A 119 -10.06 -3.88 -10.86
N ALA A 120 -9.11 -4.53 -11.55
CA ALA A 120 -7.72 -4.09 -11.59
C ALA A 120 -7.53 -2.71 -12.23
N PRO A 121 -8.18 -2.36 -13.38
CA PRO A 121 -8.10 -1.01 -13.92
C PRO A 121 -8.73 0.04 -13.02
N MET A 122 -9.87 -0.24 -12.38
CA MET A 122 -10.50 0.68 -11.43
C MET A 122 -9.62 0.91 -10.18
N GLN A 123 -8.97 -0.14 -9.68
CA GLN A 123 -8.01 -0.01 -8.58
C GLN A 123 -6.79 0.81 -9.02
N ALA A 124 -6.30 0.60 -10.25
CA ALA A 124 -5.19 1.35 -10.82
C ALA A 124 -5.52 2.84 -10.99
N THR A 125 -6.76 3.20 -11.39
CA THR A 125 -7.16 4.62 -11.49
C THR A 125 -7.23 5.28 -10.12
N MET A 126 -7.76 4.61 -9.10
CA MET A 126 -7.74 5.11 -7.72
C MET A 126 -6.30 5.31 -7.22
N PHE A 127 -5.41 4.34 -7.48
CA PHE A 127 -4.02 4.44 -7.08
C PHE A 127 -3.26 5.54 -7.86
N ALA A 128 -3.52 5.70 -9.16
CA ALA A 128 -2.93 6.75 -9.97
C ALA A 128 -3.37 8.15 -9.51
N LEU A 129 -4.66 8.31 -9.18
CA LEU A 129 -5.17 9.54 -8.59
C LEU A 129 -4.53 9.82 -7.22
N LEU A 130 -4.43 8.81 -6.36
CA LEU A 130 -3.74 8.93 -5.07
C LEU A 130 -2.28 9.35 -5.27
N ALA A 131 -1.55 8.71 -6.17
CA ALA A 131 -0.16 9.06 -6.47
C ALA A 131 -0.04 10.50 -6.98
N PHE A 132 -0.93 10.92 -7.88
CA PHE A 132 -0.98 12.31 -8.38
C PHE A 132 -1.28 13.31 -7.27
N PHE A 133 -2.28 13.05 -6.42
CA PHE A 133 -2.64 13.95 -5.32
C PHE A 133 -1.57 14.01 -4.23
N VAL A 134 -0.96 12.87 -3.89
CA VAL A 134 0.17 12.81 -2.95
C VAL A 134 1.34 13.60 -3.53
N ALA A 135 1.72 13.37 -4.79
CA ALA A 135 2.81 14.11 -5.43
C ALA A 135 2.52 15.62 -5.50
N SER A 136 1.30 16.02 -5.86
CA SER A 136 0.89 17.43 -5.92
C SER A 136 0.86 18.09 -4.54
N ALA A 137 0.32 17.39 -3.53
CA ALA A 137 0.28 17.86 -2.15
C ALA A 137 1.69 17.96 -1.56
N SER A 138 2.53 16.94 -1.79
CA SER A 138 3.95 16.93 -1.43
C SER A 138 4.69 18.06 -2.13
N TYR A 139 4.54 18.26 -3.43
CA TYR A 139 5.18 19.37 -4.14
C TYR A 139 4.78 20.75 -3.57
N ARG A 140 3.50 20.93 -3.26
CA ARG A 140 2.98 22.17 -2.65
C ARG A 140 3.44 22.35 -1.20
N ALA A 141 3.53 21.28 -0.42
CA ALA A 141 4.00 21.29 0.97
C ALA A 141 5.54 21.42 1.07
N PHE A 142 6.26 20.87 0.10
CA PHE A 142 7.72 20.89 -0.05
C PHE A 142 8.20 22.03 -0.95
N ARG A 143 7.38 23.07 -1.17
CA ARG A 143 7.81 24.30 -1.87
C ARG A 143 9.12 24.75 -1.24
N ILE A 144 10.20 24.55 -1.98
CA ILE A 144 11.62 24.61 -1.57
C ILE A 144 11.82 25.72 -0.55
N ARG A 145 11.91 25.35 0.73
CA ARG A 145 12.18 26.26 1.85
C ARG A 145 13.15 25.68 2.87
N ASN A 146 13.31 24.35 2.96
CA ASN A 146 14.26 23.69 3.86
C ASN A 146 14.98 22.50 3.20
N PHE A 147 16.16 22.17 3.73
CA PHE A 147 17.01 21.07 3.28
C PHE A 147 16.31 19.70 3.44
N GLU A 148 15.57 19.53 4.54
CA GLU A 148 14.83 18.30 4.87
C GLU A 148 13.76 17.94 3.82
N ALA A 149 12.97 18.92 3.35
CA ALA A 149 11.97 18.68 2.29
C ALA A 149 12.61 18.28 0.96
N THR A 150 13.79 18.84 0.66
CA THR A 150 14.53 18.49 -0.56
C THR A 150 15.02 17.05 -0.50
N LEU A 151 15.55 16.64 0.66
CA LEU A 151 16.00 15.26 0.88
C LEU A 151 14.83 14.27 0.80
N LEU A 152 13.68 14.61 1.38
CA LEU A 152 12.44 13.82 1.28
C LEU A 152 11.93 13.72 -0.17
N LEU A 153 11.92 14.83 -0.91
CA LEU A 153 11.49 14.87 -2.31
C LEU A 153 12.39 14.00 -3.20
N VAL A 154 13.71 14.15 -3.08
CA VAL A 154 14.68 13.35 -3.83
C VAL A 154 14.54 11.86 -3.50
N SER A 155 14.41 11.53 -2.21
CA SER A 155 14.18 10.15 -1.77
C SER A 155 12.88 9.57 -2.35
N GLY A 156 11.80 10.36 -2.37
CA GLY A 156 10.52 9.95 -2.95
C GLY A 156 10.59 9.69 -4.46
N ILE A 157 11.31 10.53 -5.21
CA ILE A 157 11.55 10.33 -6.65
C ILE A 157 12.34 9.03 -6.90
N ILE A 158 13.39 8.77 -6.11
CA ILE A 158 14.19 7.54 -6.23
C ILE A 158 13.33 6.30 -5.98
N ILE A 159 12.49 6.30 -4.92
CA ILE A 159 11.57 5.20 -4.63
C ILE A 159 10.57 5.00 -5.78
N MET A 160 9.99 6.08 -6.29
CA MET A 160 9.00 6.00 -7.37
C MET A 160 9.59 5.43 -8.65
N ILE A 161 10.79 5.87 -9.07
CA ILE A 161 11.44 5.35 -10.28
C ILE A 161 11.90 3.91 -10.08
N GLY A 162 12.48 3.57 -8.92
CA GLY A 162 12.96 2.22 -8.63
C GLY A 162 11.86 1.15 -8.62
N ARG A 163 10.60 1.54 -8.35
CA ARG A 163 9.45 0.62 -8.34
C ARG A 163 8.75 0.46 -9.69
N VAL A 164 9.01 1.33 -10.65
CA VAL A 164 8.44 1.21 -12.00
C VAL A 164 9.23 0.12 -12.75
N PRO A 165 8.58 -0.76 -13.54
CA PRO A 165 9.27 -1.79 -14.32
C PRO A 165 10.36 -1.28 -15.28
N LEU A 166 10.32 0.02 -15.63
CA LEU A 166 11.36 0.69 -16.41
C LEU A 166 12.62 0.98 -15.58
N GLY A 167 12.51 1.12 -14.26
CA GLY A 167 13.61 1.43 -13.36
C GLY A 167 14.67 0.34 -13.28
N SER A 168 14.28 -0.93 -13.46
CA SER A 168 15.23 -2.06 -13.54
C SER A 168 16.01 -2.11 -14.86
N ASN A 169 15.53 -1.43 -15.90
CA ASN A 169 16.23 -1.35 -17.19
C ASN A 169 17.22 -0.18 -17.23
N ILE A 170 17.25 0.67 -16.20
CA ILE A 170 18.21 1.77 -16.11
C ILE A 170 19.54 1.22 -15.61
N SER A 171 20.56 1.28 -16.46
CA SER A 171 21.91 0.85 -16.10
C SER A 171 22.52 1.74 -15.02
N SER A 172 23.31 1.14 -14.14
CA SER A 172 24.14 1.85 -13.15
C SER A 172 25.05 2.90 -13.79
N TRP A 173 25.47 2.68 -15.04
CA TRP A 173 26.28 3.62 -15.82
C TRP A 173 25.54 4.94 -16.07
N PHE A 174 24.24 4.85 -16.38
CA PHE A 174 23.40 6.03 -16.60
C PHE A 174 23.32 6.91 -15.36
N ILE A 175 23.23 6.30 -14.16
CA ILE A 175 23.23 7.06 -12.91
C ILE A 175 24.59 7.71 -12.67
N MET A 176 25.68 6.99 -12.90
CA MET A 176 27.03 7.54 -12.72
C MET A 176 27.25 8.76 -13.62
N TYR A 177 26.79 8.72 -14.88
CA TYR A 177 26.83 9.87 -15.77
C TYR A 177 25.98 11.04 -15.25
N LEU A 178 24.79 10.75 -14.73
CA LEU A 178 23.91 11.77 -14.16
C LEU A 178 24.54 12.43 -12.92
N LEU A 179 25.23 11.66 -12.07
CA LEU A 179 25.99 12.19 -10.93
C LEU A 179 27.18 13.07 -11.37
N VAL A 180 27.92 12.68 -12.40
CA VAL A 180 28.99 13.50 -12.98
C VAL A 180 28.43 14.84 -13.48
N LEU A 181 27.26 14.83 -14.12
CA LEU A 181 26.60 16.06 -14.57
C LEU A 181 26.12 16.94 -13.40
N ILE A 182 25.54 16.35 -12.35
CA ILE A 182 25.14 17.09 -11.14
C ILE A 182 26.36 17.71 -10.46
N LEU A 183 27.44 16.96 -10.29
CA LEU A 183 28.70 17.47 -9.75
C LEU A 183 29.30 18.55 -10.65
N GLY A 184 29.17 18.43 -11.97
CA GLY A 184 29.55 19.48 -12.91
C GLY A 184 28.78 20.79 -12.69
N ILE A 185 27.48 20.71 -12.40
CA ILE A 185 26.66 21.89 -12.04
C ILE A 185 27.16 22.51 -10.73
N ALA A 186 27.50 21.68 -9.72
CA ALA A 186 28.05 22.17 -8.46
C ALA A 186 29.42 22.85 -8.63
N VAL A 187 30.32 22.25 -9.42
CA VAL A 187 31.63 22.81 -9.78
C VAL A 187 31.45 24.14 -10.50
N ASN A 188 30.51 24.24 -11.45
CA ASN A 188 30.20 25.51 -12.11
C ASN A 188 29.68 26.58 -11.14
N THR A 189 28.88 26.17 -10.15
CA THR A 189 28.30 27.09 -9.15
C THR A 189 29.38 27.67 -8.24
N ILE A 190 30.37 26.86 -7.84
CA ILE A 190 31.46 27.28 -6.95
C ILE A 190 32.51 28.11 -7.70
N TYR A 191 32.98 27.60 -8.85
CA TYR A 191 34.15 28.16 -9.53
C TYR A 191 33.79 29.14 -10.66
N LYS A 192 32.53 29.18 -11.13
CA LYS A 192 32.02 30.05 -12.21
C LYS A 192 32.86 30.06 -13.50
N ASN A 193 33.70 29.04 -13.70
CA ASN A 193 34.61 28.93 -14.84
C ASN A 193 34.13 27.84 -15.80
N LYS A 194 33.71 28.27 -17.00
CA LYS A 194 33.18 27.39 -18.04
C LYS A 194 34.18 26.35 -18.53
N GLN A 195 35.46 26.69 -18.62
CA GLN A 195 36.50 25.75 -19.08
C GLN A 195 36.74 24.64 -18.05
N LEU A 196 36.76 24.99 -16.76
CA LEU A 196 36.98 24.03 -15.68
C LEU A 196 35.78 23.08 -15.53
N THR A 197 34.56 23.60 -15.63
CA THR A 197 33.34 22.77 -15.68
C THR A 197 33.32 21.83 -16.88
N PHE A 198 33.70 22.32 -18.06
CA PHE A 198 33.72 21.50 -19.26
C PHE A 198 34.77 20.37 -19.17
N ALA A 199 35.96 20.70 -18.68
CA ALA A 199 37.02 19.72 -18.43
C ALA A 199 36.60 18.66 -17.39
N PHE A 200 35.91 19.08 -16.32
CA PHE A 200 35.39 18.17 -15.29
C PHE A 200 34.33 17.22 -15.84
N ILE A 201 33.37 17.71 -16.62
CA ILE A 201 32.31 16.89 -17.19
C ILE A 201 32.90 15.88 -18.19
N LEU A 202 33.72 16.34 -19.14
CA LEU A 202 34.33 15.43 -20.12
C LEU A 202 35.26 14.41 -19.46
N GLY A 203 36.10 14.85 -18.53
CA GLY A 203 36.98 13.96 -17.76
C GLY A 203 36.19 12.95 -16.95
N GLY A 204 35.14 13.39 -16.25
CA GLY A 204 34.27 12.51 -15.46
C GLY A 204 33.54 11.47 -16.30
N LEU A 205 32.96 11.87 -17.44
CA LEU A 205 32.30 10.93 -18.36
C LEU A 205 33.29 9.92 -18.95
N ALA A 206 34.49 10.36 -19.32
CA ALA A 206 35.55 9.49 -19.82
C ALA A 206 36.02 8.50 -18.75
N ILE A 207 36.20 8.94 -17.50
CA ILE A 207 36.59 8.09 -16.37
C ILE A 207 35.52 7.02 -16.10
N VAL A 208 34.24 7.39 -16.05
CA VAL A 208 33.14 6.44 -15.82
C VAL A 208 33.10 5.38 -16.93
N THR A 209 33.22 5.82 -18.18
CA THR A 209 33.19 4.92 -19.35
C THR A 209 34.41 4.00 -19.37
N PHE A 210 35.61 4.53 -19.12
CA PHE A 210 36.84 3.75 -19.07
C PHE A 210 36.87 2.76 -17.90
N SER A 211 36.38 3.18 -16.73
CA SER A 211 36.30 2.32 -15.54
C SER A 211 35.28 1.19 -15.74
N GLY A 212 34.12 1.50 -16.30
CA GLY A 212 33.12 0.49 -16.62
C GLY A 212 33.58 -0.51 -17.68
N MET A 213 34.28 -0.04 -18.73
CA MET A 213 34.83 -0.90 -19.78
C MET A 213 35.99 -1.77 -19.28
N SER A 214 36.91 -1.22 -18.48
CA SER A 214 38.07 -1.94 -17.95
C SER A 214 37.70 -2.98 -16.89
N MET A 215 36.68 -2.71 -16.08
CA MET A 215 36.19 -3.65 -15.06
C MET A 215 35.09 -4.58 -15.57
N GLY A 216 34.65 -4.43 -16.82
CA GLY A 216 33.63 -5.30 -17.44
C GLY A 216 32.28 -5.24 -16.73
N TRP A 217 31.88 -4.07 -16.22
CA TRP A 217 30.69 -3.96 -15.38
C TRP A 217 29.40 -4.25 -16.16
N PRO A 218 28.59 -5.24 -15.73
CA PRO A 218 27.25 -5.44 -16.27
C PRO A 218 26.32 -4.28 -15.90
N VAL A 219 25.11 -4.29 -16.47
CA VAL A 219 24.12 -3.20 -16.37
C VAL A 219 23.80 -2.80 -14.92
N ASP A 220 23.88 -3.75 -13.99
CA ASP A 220 23.55 -3.68 -12.57
C ASP A 220 24.74 -3.28 -11.66
N GLN A 221 25.97 -3.27 -12.17
CA GLN A 221 27.15 -2.96 -11.36
C GLN A 221 27.77 -1.60 -11.75
N PRO A 222 28.21 -0.79 -10.77
CA PRO A 222 28.31 -1.06 -9.33
C PRO A 222 26.95 -0.98 -8.62
N GLY A 223 26.67 -1.92 -7.72
CA GLY A 223 25.37 -2.01 -7.04
C GLY A 223 24.97 -0.76 -6.24
N LEU A 224 25.95 0.02 -5.76
CA LEU A 224 25.70 1.30 -5.08
C LEU A 224 24.96 2.30 -6.00
N PHE A 225 25.21 2.25 -7.31
CA PHE A 225 24.58 3.12 -8.31
C PHE A 225 23.49 2.40 -9.09
N TYR A 226 22.96 1.28 -8.58
CA TYR A 226 21.82 0.60 -9.19
C TYR A 226 20.53 1.05 -8.50
N LEU A 227 19.59 1.65 -9.25
CA LEU A 227 18.35 2.20 -8.67
C LEU A 227 17.58 1.18 -7.83
N PRO A 228 17.37 -0.07 -8.28
CA PRO A 228 16.65 -1.07 -7.48
C PRO A 228 17.33 -1.38 -6.15
N TYR A 229 18.67 -1.42 -6.09
CA TYR A 229 19.39 -1.68 -4.84
C TYR A 229 19.24 -0.52 -3.85
N LEU A 230 19.37 0.72 -4.33
CA LEU A 230 19.12 1.91 -3.50
C LEU A 230 17.66 1.97 -3.02
N GLN A 231 16.71 1.67 -3.90
CA GLN A 231 15.29 1.59 -3.56
C GLN A 231 15.04 0.51 -2.49
N GLU A 232 15.66 -0.66 -2.62
CA GLU A 232 15.51 -1.76 -1.67
C GLU A 232 16.06 -1.36 -0.30
N TRP A 233 17.22 -0.71 -0.25
CA TRP A 233 17.79 -0.18 0.99
C TRP A 233 16.85 0.85 1.65
N ILE A 234 16.38 1.85 0.89
CA ILE A 234 15.41 2.84 1.41
C ILE A 234 14.12 2.15 1.88
N TYR A 235 13.68 1.10 1.20
CA TYR A 235 12.49 0.38 1.60
C TYR A 235 12.71 -0.42 2.90
N LYS A 236 13.81 -1.16 3.01
CA LYS A 236 14.09 -2.07 4.13
C LYS A 236 14.41 -1.34 5.43
N TYR A 237 15.08 -0.19 5.37
CA TYR A 237 15.54 0.51 6.56
C TYR A 237 14.60 1.67 6.93
N PRO A 238 14.66 2.85 6.28
CA PRO A 238 13.87 4.00 6.72
C PRO A 238 12.37 3.84 6.51
N ASN A 239 11.91 3.26 5.40
CA ASN A 239 10.47 3.10 5.16
C ASN A 239 9.84 2.09 6.15
N VAL A 240 10.47 0.93 6.36
CA VAL A 240 9.97 -0.04 7.35
C VAL A 240 9.99 0.56 8.76
N ALA A 241 10.99 1.35 9.13
CA ALA A 241 11.01 2.04 10.42
C ALA A 241 9.82 3.03 10.56
N GLY A 242 9.56 3.85 9.54
CA GLY A 242 8.43 4.77 9.51
C GLY A 242 7.07 4.05 9.52
N ALA A 243 6.92 3.02 8.69
CA ALA A 243 5.71 2.21 8.63
C ALA A 243 5.42 1.54 9.98
N ARG A 244 6.45 1.02 10.66
CA ARG A 244 6.31 0.46 12.02
C ARG A 244 5.87 1.52 13.02
N SER A 245 6.44 2.73 12.98
CA SER A 245 6.02 3.83 13.85
C SER A 245 4.55 4.22 13.61
N ILE A 246 4.11 4.32 12.35
CA ILE A 246 2.71 4.58 12.00
C ILE A 246 1.82 3.45 12.48
N MET A 247 2.18 2.19 12.24
CA MET A 247 1.39 1.03 12.71
C MET A 247 1.27 0.99 14.22
N ILE A 248 2.34 1.30 14.96
CA ILE A 248 2.31 1.44 16.42
C ILE A 248 1.38 2.59 16.82
N GLY A 249 1.47 3.75 16.15
CA GLY A 249 0.60 4.89 16.41
C GLY A 249 -0.87 4.61 16.14
N ILE A 250 -1.19 3.91 15.04
CA ILE A 250 -2.55 3.45 14.72
C ILE A 250 -3.01 2.44 15.78
N GLY A 251 -2.17 1.47 16.15
CA GLY A 251 -2.48 0.49 17.19
C GLY A 251 -2.77 1.14 18.54
N LEU A 252 -1.95 2.10 18.97
CA LEU A 252 -2.18 2.89 20.17
C LEU A 252 -3.45 3.74 20.07
N GLY A 253 -3.74 4.29 18.89
CA GLY A 253 -4.98 5.03 18.62
C GLY A 253 -6.22 4.14 18.76
N ILE A 254 -6.20 2.97 18.13
CA ILE A 254 -7.27 1.96 18.23
C ILE A 254 -7.44 1.51 19.68
N PHE A 255 -6.34 1.23 20.39
CA PHE A 255 -6.37 0.85 21.79
C PHE A 255 -6.95 1.96 22.67
N ALA A 256 -6.53 3.22 22.46
CA ALA A 256 -7.07 4.37 23.19
C ALA A 256 -8.57 4.57 22.91
N THR A 257 -9.01 4.47 21.65
CA THR A 257 -10.45 4.54 21.31
C THR A 257 -11.22 3.38 21.93
N SER A 258 -10.65 2.17 21.92
CA SER A 258 -11.25 0.99 22.55
C SER A 258 -11.42 1.21 24.05
N ILE A 259 -10.38 1.72 24.74
CA ILE A 259 -10.46 2.10 26.17
C ILE A 259 -11.53 3.15 26.41
N ARG A 260 -11.66 4.18 25.57
CA ARG A 260 -12.71 5.20 25.73
C ARG A 260 -14.11 4.61 25.60
N TYR A 261 -14.30 3.66 24.69
CA TYR A 261 -15.55 2.90 24.62
C TYR A 261 -15.77 2.04 25.86
N ILE A 262 -14.71 1.38 26.37
CA ILE A 262 -14.77 0.54 27.58
C ILE A 262 -15.20 1.34 28.80
N LEU A 263 -14.51 2.46 29.04
CA LEU A 263 -14.75 3.36 30.18
C LEU A 263 -16.05 4.16 30.01
N GLY A 264 -16.71 4.03 28.86
CA GLY A 264 -17.96 4.69 28.55
C GLY A 264 -17.86 6.20 28.36
N ILE A 265 -16.65 6.71 28.16
CA ILE A 265 -16.35 8.12 27.89
C ILE A 265 -16.86 8.51 26.50
N GLU A 266 -16.74 7.61 25.52
CA GLU A 266 -17.36 7.77 24.20
C GLU A 266 -18.64 6.93 24.11
N LYS A 267 -19.75 7.56 23.73
CA LYS A 267 -20.97 6.85 23.34
C LYS A 267 -20.80 6.36 21.90
N SER A 268 -21.08 5.08 21.67
CA SER A 268 -21.08 4.49 20.33
C SER A 268 -22.02 5.28 19.41
N TYR A 269 -21.59 5.56 18.18
CA TYR A 269 -22.43 6.22 17.16
C TYR A 269 -23.70 5.42 16.81
N ILE A 270 -23.77 4.16 17.23
CA ILE A 270 -24.97 3.32 17.16
C ILE A 270 -25.64 3.43 18.53
N GLY A 271 -26.69 4.25 18.58
CA GLY A 271 -27.18 4.89 19.81
C GLY A 271 -27.57 3.99 20.98
N GLU A 272 -27.11 4.42 22.17
CA GLU A 272 -27.85 4.78 23.39
C GLU A 272 -26.93 5.63 24.33
#